data_AF-A0A183CZE1-F1
#
_entry.id   AF-A0A183CZE1-F1
#
_cell.length_a   1.000
_cell.length_b   1.000
_cell.length_c   1.000
_cell.angle_alpha   90.00
_cell.angle_beta   90.00
_cell.angle_gamma   90.00
#
_symmetry.space_group_name_H-M   'P 1'
#
loop_
_entity.id
_entity.type
_entity.pdbx_description
1 polymer ?
#
loop_
_entity_poly.entity_id
_entity_poly.type
_entity_poly.pdbx_seq_one_letter_code
_entity_poly.pdbx_strand_id
1 'polypeptide(L)'
;HECQGATCTYTCETGFIFQNSQKSAVIVCSNGAWIGMSNLVCEPISCSMPKIEYADVDCPNGTNYRNRCTFRCRSNAMMIGQMNYMTCEENGLWTVPEAFCQVVCTHEGLLARNVSQDSMNCKANRVYDTQPHHPVSTVCRLNCRRHYRASQSHSLQTK
;
A
#
# COMPACT_ATOMS: atom_id res chain seq x y z
N HIS A 1 -40.08 -1.70 -41.57
CA HIS A 1 -38.64 -1.36 -41.63
C HIS A 1 -37.93 -2.20 -40.59
N GLU A 2 -37.26 -3.27 -41.02
CA GLU A 2 -36.40 -4.09 -40.16
C GLU A 2 -34.96 -3.57 -40.32
N CYS A 3 -34.19 -3.52 -39.23
CA CYS A 3 -32.80 -3.11 -39.32
C CYS A 3 -31.95 -4.22 -39.96
N GLN A 4 -31.06 -3.81 -40.87
CA GLN A 4 -30.13 -4.69 -41.57
C GLN A 4 -28.76 -4.01 -41.68
N GLY A 5 -27.73 -4.59 -41.05
CA GLY A 5 -26.36 -4.08 -41.11
C GLY A 5 -26.09 -2.85 -40.23
N ALA A 6 -27.04 -2.43 -39.40
CA ALA A 6 -26.82 -1.36 -38.44
C ALA A 6 -25.90 -1.82 -37.31
N THR A 7 -24.93 -0.99 -36.91
CA THR A 7 -24.01 -1.28 -35.81
C THR A 7 -24.24 -0.32 -34.65
N CYS A 8 -24.15 -0.82 -33.42
CA CYS A 8 -24.17 0.00 -32.21
C CYS A 8 -22.97 -0.36 -31.34
N THR A 9 -22.31 0.64 -30.78
CA THR A 9 -21.19 0.45 -29.84
C THR A 9 -21.70 0.66 -28.44
N TYR A 10 -21.64 -0.40 -27.63
CA TYR A 10 -21.93 -0.35 -26.21
C TYR A 10 -20.62 -0.13 -25.45
N THR A 11 -20.56 0.87 -24.59
CA THR A 11 -19.35 1.24 -23.83
C THR A 11 -19.70 1.30 -22.35
N CYS A 12 -18.94 0.59 -21.53
CA CYS A 12 -19.08 0.65 -20.09
C CYS A 12 -18.66 2.02 -19.55
N GLU A 13 -19.30 2.44 -18.46
CA GLU A 13 -18.89 3.65 -17.75
C GLU A 13 -17.47 3.54 -17.20
N THR A 14 -16.85 4.69 -16.94
CA THR A 14 -15.52 4.76 -16.36
C THR A 14 -15.42 3.95 -15.08
N GLY A 15 -14.43 3.03 -15.04
CA GLY A 15 -14.22 2.13 -13.91
C GLY A 15 -15.04 0.84 -13.97
N PHE A 16 -15.72 0.57 -15.07
CA PHE A 16 -16.40 -0.69 -15.36
C PHE A 16 -15.89 -1.32 -16.66
N ILE A 17 -15.92 -2.65 -16.72
CA ILE A 17 -15.51 -3.45 -17.87
C ILE A 17 -16.47 -4.63 -18.06
N PHE A 18 -16.55 -5.16 -19.27
CA PHE A 18 -17.21 -6.45 -19.50
C PHE A 18 -16.36 -7.59 -18.90
N GLN A 19 -16.97 -8.76 -18.75
CA GLN A 19 -16.31 -9.96 -18.22
C GLN A 19 -15.06 -10.39 -19.02
N ASN A 20 -14.98 -10.03 -20.31
CA ASN A 20 -13.80 -10.27 -21.15
C ASN A 20 -12.71 -9.17 -21.00
N SER A 21 -12.83 -8.31 -20.00
CA SER A 21 -11.95 -7.17 -19.71
C SER A 21 -11.92 -6.06 -20.78
N GLN A 22 -12.89 -6.00 -21.68
CA GLN A 22 -13.04 -4.91 -22.65
C GLN A 22 -13.92 -3.79 -22.10
N LYS A 23 -13.68 -2.56 -22.54
CA LYS A 23 -14.50 -1.38 -22.20
C LYS A 23 -15.65 -1.15 -23.17
N SER A 24 -15.52 -1.62 -24.41
CA SER A 24 -16.54 -1.45 -25.44
C SER A 24 -16.75 -2.75 -26.22
N ALA A 25 -17.98 -2.93 -26.71
CA ALA A 25 -18.41 -4.03 -27.54
C ALA A 25 -19.29 -3.51 -28.67
N VAL A 26 -19.17 -4.10 -29.85
CA VAL A 26 -19.97 -3.73 -31.02
C VAL A 26 -21.03 -4.79 -31.24
N ILE A 27 -22.29 -4.36 -31.31
CA ILE A 27 -23.43 -5.21 -31.68
C ILE A 27 -23.92 -4.85 -33.07
N VAL A 28 -24.47 -5.84 -33.75
CA VAL A 28 -24.94 -5.71 -35.15
C VAL A 28 -26.40 -6.13 -35.22
N CYS A 29 -27.24 -5.29 -35.83
CA CYS A 29 -28.59 -5.70 -36.17
C CYS A 29 -28.60 -6.46 -37.50
N SER A 30 -29.16 -7.67 -37.47
CA SER A 30 -29.39 -8.51 -38.63
C SER A 30 -30.76 -9.13 -38.54
N ASN A 31 -31.54 -9.05 -39.63
CA ASN A 31 -32.89 -9.59 -39.74
C ASN A 31 -33.81 -9.11 -38.59
N GLY A 32 -33.74 -7.82 -38.26
CA GLY A 32 -34.55 -7.22 -37.20
C GLY A 32 -34.15 -7.58 -35.76
N ALA A 33 -33.08 -8.36 -35.56
CA ALA A 33 -32.58 -8.74 -34.23
C ALA A 33 -31.14 -8.25 -34.00
N TRP A 34 -30.85 -7.81 -32.78
CA TRP A 34 -29.49 -7.45 -32.37
C TRP A 34 -28.70 -8.69 -31.96
N ILE A 35 -27.56 -8.89 -32.62
CA ILE A 35 -26.63 -9.99 -32.35
C ILE A 35 -25.52 -9.50 -31.41
N GLY A 36 -25.15 -10.32 -30.43
CA GLY A 36 -24.06 -10.02 -29.49
C GLY A 36 -24.46 -9.34 -28.18
N MET A 37 -25.76 -9.30 -27.86
CA MET A 37 -26.26 -8.72 -26.60
C MET A 37 -26.08 -9.63 -25.38
N SER A 38 -25.98 -10.95 -25.58
CA SER A 38 -25.71 -11.90 -24.49
C SER A 38 -24.31 -11.61 -23.95
N ASN A 39 -24.22 -11.18 -22.68
CA ASN A 39 -23.00 -10.86 -21.92
C ASN A 39 -22.52 -9.39 -21.95
N LEU A 40 -23.38 -8.44 -22.35
CA LEU A 40 -23.11 -7.00 -22.16
C LEU A 40 -23.41 -6.52 -20.72
N VAL A 41 -22.82 -7.19 -19.73
CA VAL A 41 -22.90 -6.77 -18.32
C VAL A 41 -21.59 -6.09 -17.95
N CYS A 42 -21.69 -4.82 -17.57
CA CYS A 42 -20.56 -4.04 -17.08
C CYS A 42 -20.38 -4.30 -15.57
N GLU A 43 -19.22 -4.81 -15.20
CA GLU A 43 -18.81 -5.07 -13.82
C GLU A 43 -17.73 -4.07 -13.39
N PRO A 44 -17.67 -3.67 -12.11
CA PRO A 44 -16.65 -2.74 -11.66
C PRO A 44 -15.26 -3.36 -11.78
N ILE A 45 -14.28 -2.55 -12.18
CA ILE A 45 -12.88 -2.96 -12.18
C ILE A 45 -12.48 -3.31 -10.75
N SER A 46 -11.78 -4.44 -10.58
CA SER A 46 -11.27 -4.87 -9.27
C SER A 46 -9.76 -4.72 -9.23
N CYS A 47 -9.27 -4.00 -8.23
CA CYS A 47 -7.85 -3.94 -7.91
C CYS A 47 -7.42 -5.21 -7.17
N SER A 48 -6.16 -5.60 -7.33
CA SER A 48 -5.58 -6.68 -6.52
C SER A 48 -5.47 -6.28 -5.06
N MET A 49 -5.54 -7.22 -4.12
CA MET A 49 -5.33 -6.93 -2.68
C MET A 49 -3.97 -6.22 -2.48
N PRO A 50 -3.95 -4.99 -1.94
CA PRO A 50 -2.71 -4.23 -1.88
C PRO A 50 -1.74 -4.83 -0.87
N LYS A 51 -0.45 -4.77 -1.20
CA LYS A 51 0.66 -5.20 -0.35
C LYS A 51 1.50 -3.98 -0.02
N ILE A 52 1.58 -3.64 1.26
CA ILE A 52 2.38 -2.52 1.76
C ILE A 52 3.42 -3.10 2.72
N GLU A 53 4.69 -2.77 2.48
CA GLU A 53 5.80 -3.24 3.30
C GLU A 53 5.64 -2.79 4.75
N TYR A 54 5.88 -3.72 5.67
CA TYR A 54 5.76 -3.50 7.13
C TYR A 54 4.39 -2.99 7.60
N ALA A 55 3.33 -3.24 6.82
CA ALA A 55 1.98 -2.83 7.16
C ALA A 55 0.98 -3.98 7.06
N ASP A 56 -0.11 -3.83 7.80
CA ASP A 56 -1.32 -4.63 7.67
C ASP A 56 -2.39 -3.78 7.00
N VAL A 57 -3.06 -4.36 6.01
CA VAL A 57 -4.04 -3.69 5.13
C VAL A 57 -5.45 -4.13 5.51
N ASP A 58 -6.36 -3.17 5.54
CA ASP A 58 -7.78 -3.36 5.76
C ASP A 58 -8.62 -2.76 4.63
N CYS A 59 -9.52 -3.56 4.06
CA CYS A 59 -10.34 -3.25 2.89
C CYS A 59 -11.82 -3.61 3.18
N PRO A 60 -12.52 -2.85 4.04
CA PRO A 60 -13.84 -3.25 4.56
C PRO A 60 -14.91 -3.38 3.47
N ASN A 61 -14.77 -2.63 2.38
CA ASN A 61 -15.72 -2.62 1.28
C ASN A 61 -15.24 -3.47 0.07
N GLY A 62 -14.13 -4.21 0.21
CA GLY A 62 -13.48 -4.91 -0.90
C GLY A 62 -12.59 -4.01 -1.75
N THR A 63 -12.21 -4.49 -2.94
CA THR A 63 -11.11 -3.92 -3.76
C THR A 63 -11.57 -3.36 -5.10
N ASN A 64 -12.86 -3.12 -5.29
CA ASN A 64 -13.41 -2.62 -6.55
C ASN A 64 -13.18 -1.12 -6.74
N TYR A 65 -13.36 -0.64 -7.98
CA TYR A 65 -13.22 0.75 -8.37
C TYR A 65 -13.89 1.70 -7.37
N ARG A 66 -13.16 2.74 -6.96
CA ARG A 66 -13.49 3.73 -5.91
C ARG A 66 -13.60 3.20 -4.49
N ASN A 67 -13.48 1.90 -4.24
CA ASN A 67 -13.35 1.42 -2.87
C ASN A 67 -12.02 1.88 -2.29
N ARG A 68 -12.03 2.04 -0.96
CA ARG A 68 -10.90 2.54 -0.18
C ARG A 68 -10.41 1.47 0.77
N CYS A 69 -9.11 1.22 0.74
CA CYS A 69 -8.42 0.45 1.76
C CYS A 69 -7.60 1.39 2.65
N THR A 70 -7.36 0.98 3.89
CA THR A 70 -6.46 1.65 4.82
C THR A 70 -5.36 0.70 5.25
N PHE A 71 -4.26 1.22 5.79
CA PHE A 71 -3.23 0.38 6.36
C PHE A 71 -2.72 0.90 7.70
N ARG A 72 -2.17 0.00 8.50
CA ARG A 72 -1.52 0.28 9.78
C ARG A 72 -0.14 -0.33 9.80
N CYS A 73 0.83 0.37 10.37
CA CYS A 73 2.18 -0.18 10.50
C CYS A 73 2.21 -1.30 11.53
N ARG A 74 2.98 -2.35 11.22
CA ARG A 74 3.26 -3.44 12.15
C ARG A 74 4.13 -2.95 13.30
N SER A 75 4.24 -3.75 14.35
CA SER A 75 4.87 -3.37 15.64
C SER A 75 6.33 -2.90 15.55
N ASN A 76 7.07 -3.22 14.48
CA ASN A 76 8.46 -2.81 14.27
C ASN A 76 8.61 -1.61 13.31
N ALA A 77 7.50 -0.97 12.93
CA ALA A 77 7.50 0.16 12.02
C ALA A 77 6.60 1.29 12.53
N MET A 78 6.94 2.52 12.17
CA MET A 78 6.15 3.71 12.46
C MET A 78 5.59 4.32 11.19
N MET A 79 4.40 4.90 11.30
CA MET A 79 3.76 5.60 10.18
C MET A 79 4.40 6.97 10.00
N ILE A 80 4.91 7.22 8.79
CA ILE A 80 5.34 8.54 8.34
C ILE A 80 4.27 9.06 7.39
N GLY A 81 3.83 10.31 7.59
CA GLY A 81 2.74 10.91 6.84
C GLY A 81 1.37 10.72 7.51
N GLN A 82 0.33 11.33 6.94
CA GLN A 82 -1.02 11.36 7.53
C GLN A 82 -2.03 10.50 6.76
N MET A 83 -1.90 10.41 5.44
CA MET A 83 -2.88 9.72 4.59
C MET A 83 -2.51 8.25 4.41
N ASN A 84 -3.05 7.40 5.28
CA ASN A 84 -2.82 5.95 5.31
C ASN A 84 -3.87 5.15 4.51
N TYR A 85 -4.43 5.75 3.47
CA TYR A 85 -5.47 5.12 2.66
C TYR A 85 -5.13 5.18 1.18
N MET A 86 -5.72 4.25 0.44
CA MET A 86 -5.58 4.13 -1.00
C MET A 86 -6.94 3.81 -1.63
N THR A 87 -7.16 4.32 -2.84
CA THR A 87 -8.41 4.17 -3.59
C THR A 87 -8.15 3.41 -4.88
N CYS A 88 -9.02 2.46 -5.23
CA CYS A 88 -8.90 1.70 -6.47
C CYS A 88 -9.30 2.57 -7.66
N GLU A 89 -8.43 2.70 -8.65
CA GLU A 89 -8.62 3.54 -9.83
C GLU A 89 -9.13 2.74 -11.04
N GLU A 90 -9.52 3.47 -12.09
CA GLU A 90 -10.10 2.92 -13.33
C GLU A 90 -9.13 2.08 -14.18
N ASN A 91 -7.86 2.05 -13.80
CA ASN A 91 -6.81 1.23 -14.41
C ASN A 91 -6.57 -0.08 -13.64
N GLY A 92 -7.33 -0.33 -12.57
CA GLY A 92 -7.15 -1.50 -11.69
C GLY A 92 -5.93 -1.39 -10.76
N LEU A 93 -5.35 -0.20 -10.64
CA LEU A 93 -4.27 0.11 -9.72
C LEU A 93 -4.80 0.95 -8.55
N TRP A 94 -4.10 0.86 -7.43
CA TRP A 94 -4.38 1.70 -6.28
C TRP A 94 -3.65 3.03 -6.40
N THR A 95 -4.28 4.12 -5.93
CA THR A 95 -3.58 5.38 -5.70
C THR A 95 -2.41 5.17 -4.74
N VAL A 96 -1.32 5.92 -4.94
CA VAL A 96 -0.18 5.91 -4.02
C VAL A 96 -0.56 6.67 -2.74
N PRO A 97 -0.53 6.04 -1.55
CA PRO A 97 -0.75 6.75 -0.30
C PRO A 97 0.40 7.71 -0.01
N GLU A 98 0.11 8.84 0.64
CA GLU A 98 1.18 9.76 1.11
C GLU A 98 1.93 9.20 2.32
N ALA A 99 1.26 8.37 3.12
CA ALA A 99 1.88 7.72 4.25
C ALA A 99 2.61 6.44 3.85
N PHE A 100 3.63 6.08 4.63
CA PHE A 100 4.34 4.81 4.51
C PHE A 100 4.83 4.34 5.89
N CYS A 101 5.16 3.05 5.98
CA CYS A 101 5.69 2.45 7.21
C CYS A 101 7.22 2.40 7.16
N GLN A 102 7.86 3.12 8.08
CA GLN A 102 9.31 3.11 8.24
C GLN A 102 9.68 2.19 9.39
N VAL A 103 10.52 1.20 9.13
CA VAL A 103 11.07 0.33 10.19
C VAL A 103 11.85 1.18 11.20
N VAL A 104 11.65 0.88 12.48
CA VAL A 104 12.30 1.56 13.60
C VAL A 104 12.90 0.56 14.57
N CYS A 105 14.04 0.94 15.14
CA CYS A 105 14.61 0.32 16.32
C CYS A 105 14.03 1.01 17.55
N THR A 106 13.43 0.24 18.46
CA THR A 106 12.95 0.77 19.73
C THR A 106 14.11 0.94 20.71
N HIS A 107 13.99 1.92 21.60
CA HIS A 107 14.93 2.10 22.71
C HIS A 107 15.07 0.82 23.55
N GLU A 108 13.95 0.15 23.87
CA GLU A 108 13.93 -1.15 24.57
C GLU A 108 14.73 -2.23 23.83
N GLY A 109 14.59 -2.31 22.49
CA GLY A 109 15.34 -3.25 21.67
C GLY A 109 16.85 -3.00 21.69
N LEU A 110 17.28 -1.75 21.90
CA LEU A 110 18.69 -1.39 22.08
C LEU A 110 19.17 -1.75 23.50
N LEU A 111 18.37 -1.47 24.53
CA LEU A 111 18.72 -1.78 25.94
C LEU A 111 18.84 -3.28 26.20
N ALA A 112 18.07 -4.11 25.48
CA ALA A 112 18.17 -5.57 25.54
C ALA A 112 19.57 -6.11 25.15
N ARG A 113 20.45 -5.29 24.55
CA ARG A 113 21.81 -5.68 24.11
C ARG A 113 22.91 -5.36 25.14
N ASN A 114 22.60 -5.38 26.44
CA ASN A 114 23.53 -5.05 27.53
C ASN A 114 24.13 -3.63 27.41
N VAL A 115 23.34 -2.69 26.91
CA VAL A 115 23.70 -1.27 26.77
C VAL A 115 23.31 -0.50 28.03
N SER A 116 24.13 0.46 28.44
CA SER A 116 23.83 1.39 29.52
C SER A 116 22.84 2.44 29.03
N GLN A 117 21.69 2.56 29.68
CA GLN A 117 20.64 3.49 29.29
C GLN A 117 21.14 4.94 29.23
N ASP A 118 21.90 5.36 30.23
CA ASP A 118 22.45 6.72 30.34
C ASP A 118 23.51 7.06 29.28
N SER A 119 23.94 6.09 28.48
CA SER A 119 24.98 6.27 27.47
C SER A 119 24.46 6.42 26.04
N MET A 120 23.14 6.33 25.84
CA MET A 120 22.57 6.32 24.50
C MET A 120 22.53 7.72 23.90
N ASN A 121 23.42 7.97 22.94
CA ASN A 121 23.45 9.22 22.19
C ASN A 121 23.27 8.94 20.69
N CYS A 122 22.05 9.15 20.21
CA CYS A 122 21.66 8.95 18.82
C CYS A 122 21.59 10.30 18.10
N LYS A 123 22.32 10.42 16.97
CA LYS A 123 22.19 11.59 16.10
C LYS A 123 20.95 11.44 15.22
N ALA A 124 19.86 12.05 15.65
CA ALA A 124 18.66 12.23 14.85
C ALA A 124 18.93 13.26 13.74
N ASN A 125 18.69 12.89 12.48
CA ASN A 125 18.88 13.77 11.33
C ASN A 125 17.55 14.25 10.75
N ARG A 126 16.40 13.73 11.21
CA ARG A 126 15.08 14.03 10.62
C ARG A 126 14.08 14.51 11.65
N VAL A 127 13.17 15.37 11.19
CA VAL A 127 12.13 16.05 12.00
C VAL A 127 11.15 15.06 12.67
N TYR A 128 11.04 13.83 12.16
CA TYR A 128 10.15 12.77 12.69
C TYR A 128 10.83 11.84 13.71
N ASP A 129 12.08 12.11 14.09
CA ASP A 129 12.78 11.38 15.16
C ASP A 129 12.12 11.70 16.51
N THR A 130 11.14 10.87 16.90
CA THR A 130 10.51 10.95 18.22
C THR A 130 11.24 10.01 19.17
N GLN A 131 11.77 10.50 20.29
CA GLN A 131 12.13 9.61 21.41
C GLN A 131 10.83 8.91 21.85
N PRO A 132 10.70 7.55 21.77
CA PRO A 132 11.74 6.52 21.92
C PRO A 132 12.02 5.63 20.68
N HIS A 133 11.73 6.08 19.46
CA HIS A 133 11.91 5.30 18.22
C HIS A 133 13.04 5.87 17.37
N HIS A 134 13.89 4.98 16.84
CA HIS A 134 15.02 5.34 15.99
C HIS A 134 14.85 4.72 14.60
N PRO A 135 14.65 5.52 13.55
CA PRO A 135 14.63 5.06 12.17
C PRO A 135 15.85 4.22 11.78
N VAL A 136 15.66 3.33 10.80
CA VAL A 136 16.77 2.70 10.08
C VAL A 136 17.69 3.80 9.53
N SER A 137 19.02 3.60 9.63
CA SER A 137 20.12 4.56 9.39
C SER A 137 20.47 5.55 10.51
N THR A 138 19.73 5.61 11.62
CA THR A 138 20.14 6.39 12.80
C THR A 138 21.43 5.83 13.40
N VAL A 139 22.43 6.71 13.58
CA VAL A 139 23.71 6.33 14.18
C VAL A 139 23.69 6.65 15.67
N CYS A 140 23.71 5.62 16.50
CA CYS A 140 23.78 5.72 17.96
C CYS A 140 25.18 5.37 18.47
N ARG A 141 25.72 6.23 19.35
CA ARG A 141 26.88 5.91 20.18
C ARG A 141 26.39 5.42 21.53
N LEU A 142 26.84 4.24 21.93
CA LEU A 142 26.38 3.49 23.10
C LEU A 142 27.57 2.97 23.89
N ASN A 143 27.46 2.93 25.23
CA ASN A 143 28.40 2.23 26.10
C ASN A 143 27.75 0.96 26.67
N CYS A 144 28.53 -0.10 26.83
CA CYS A 144 28.08 -1.33 27.49
C CYS A 144 27.84 -1.10 28.99
N ARG A 145 26.94 -1.89 29.59
CA ARG A 145 26.79 -1.95 31.05
C ARG A 145 28.08 -2.42 31.71
N ARG A 146 28.25 -2.08 33.00
CA ARG A 146 29.38 -2.58 33.81
C ARG A 146 29.48 -4.11 33.67
N HIS A 147 30.71 -4.61 33.51
CA HIS A 147 31.05 -6.03 33.29
C HIS A 147 30.81 -6.59 31.87
N TYR A 148 30.24 -5.80 30.97
CA TYR A 148 30.14 -6.16 29.56
C TYR A 148 31.17 -5.39 28.73
N ARG A 149 31.71 -6.03 27.69
CA ARG A 149 32.62 -5.41 26.73
C ARG A 149 32.12 -5.67 25.32
N ALA A 150 32.24 -4.67 24.45
CA ALA A 150 31.93 -4.84 23.04
C ALA A 150 32.91 -5.87 22.44
N SER A 151 32.36 -6.90 21.78
CA SER A 151 33.15 -7.95 21.14
C SER A 151 33.98 -7.41 19.96
N GLN A 152 33.53 -6.33 19.30
CA GLN A 152 34.27 -5.59 18.27
C GLN A 152 33.83 -4.10 18.23
N SER A 153 34.66 -3.19 17.71
CA SER A 153 34.35 -1.76 17.53
C SER A 153 33.32 -1.53 16.40
N HIS A 154 32.06 -1.86 16.66
CA HIS A 154 30.99 -1.65 15.69
C HIS A 154 30.15 -0.45 16.10
N SER A 155 30.09 0.55 15.23
CA SER A 155 28.92 1.42 15.17
C SER A 155 27.72 0.52 14.86
N LEU A 156 26.79 0.38 15.81
CA LEU A 156 25.51 -0.28 15.54
C LEU A 156 24.75 0.60 14.55
N GLN A 157 24.74 0.19 13.29
CA GLN A 157 23.83 0.75 12.31
C GLN A 157 22.47 0.06 12.52
N THR A 158 21.41 0.86 12.68
CA THR A 158 20.04 0.32 12.63
C THR A 158 19.83 -0.23 11.23
N LYS A 159 19.70 -1.56 11.11
CA LYS A 159 19.32 -2.27 9.87
C LYS A 159 17.84 -2.61 9.91
#